data_AF-A0A7K1UUD2-F1
#
_entry.id   AF-A0A7K1UUD2-F1
#
_cell.length_a   1.000
_cell.length_b   1.000
_cell.length_c   1.000
_cell.angle_alpha   90.00
_cell.angle_beta   90.00
_cell.angle_gamma   90.00
#
_symmetry.space_group_name_H-M   'P 1'
#
loop_
_entity.id
_entity.type
_entity.pdbx_description
1 polymer ?
#
loop_
_entity_poly.entity_id
_entity_poly.type
_entity_poly.pdbx_seq_one_letter_code
_entity_poly.pdbx_strand_id
1 'polypeptide(L)'
;MNDYPDRGYPHTADEAREFLADLTFDEDAPEPELPGPDTPVTVLRTVRLPYAMDQRIRAEADHRGMSMSDLIRDFLTIELAALDDDTPISRADARRALTAALANLSPLHRNPA
;
A
#
# COMPACT_ATOMS: atom_id res chain seq x y z
N MET A 1 14.48 13.31 -4.17
CA MET A 1 15.83 13.04 -3.68
C MET A 1 15.69 11.83 -2.77
N ASN A 2 16.04 10.64 -3.24
CA ASN A 2 15.96 9.45 -2.38
C ASN A 2 17.11 9.54 -1.38
N ASP A 3 16.78 9.79 -0.12
CA ASP A 3 17.67 9.62 1.02
C ASP A 3 17.82 8.11 1.25
N TYR A 4 18.64 7.46 0.43
CA TYR A 4 19.19 6.17 0.83
C TYR A 4 20.21 6.46 1.92
N PRO A 5 20.09 5.89 3.13
CA PRO A 5 21.16 6.02 4.10
C PRO A 5 22.44 5.54 3.43
N ASP A 6 23.49 6.36 3.48
CA ASP A 6 24.82 6.02 3.01
C ASP A 6 25.27 4.79 3.79
N ARG A 7 25.03 3.62 3.19
CA ARG A 7 25.26 2.30 3.80
C ARG A 7 26.75 1.93 3.80
N GLY A 8 27.64 2.89 3.52
CA GLY A 8 29.07 2.65 3.39
C GLY A 8 29.39 1.79 2.18
N TYR A 9 28.59 1.89 1.11
CA TYR A 9 28.86 1.16 -0.12
C TYR A 9 29.97 1.86 -0.93
N PRO A 10 30.88 1.10 -1.54
CA PRO A 10 31.98 1.66 -2.29
C PRO A 10 31.49 2.44 -3.52
N HIS A 11 32.05 3.64 -3.74
CA HIS A 11 31.73 4.50 -4.87
C HIS A 11 32.88 4.61 -5.89
N THR A 12 34.06 4.09 -5.54
CA THR A 12 35.22 3.98 -6.44
C THR A 12 35.66 2.53 -6.66
N ALA A 13 36.45 2.30 -7.70
CA ALA A 13 36.97 0.97 -8.02
C ALA A 13 37.93 0.43 -6.94
N ASP A 14 38.67 1.31 -6.27
CA ASP A 14 39.60 0.93 -5.21
C ASP A 14 38.86 0.62 -3.90
N GLU A 15 37.87 1.43 -3.53
CA GLU A 15 36.96 1.13 -2.41
C GLU A 15 36.21 -0.19 -2.65
N ALA A 16 35.77 -0.45 -3.87
CA ALA A 16 35.09 -1.70 -4.21
C ALA A 16 36.01 -2.90 -4.02
N ARG A 17 37.29 -2.77 -4.37
CA ARG A 17 38.28 -3.85 -4.19
C ARG A 17 38.52 -4.13 -2.71
N GLU A 18 38.61 -3.10 -1.88
CA GLU A 18 38.77 -3.24 -0.43
C GLU A 18 37.54 -3.85 0.22
N PHE A 19 36.34 -3.33 -0.10
CA PHE A 19 35.07 -3.85 0.39
C PHE A 19 34.89 -5.34 0.06
N LEU A 20 35.17 -5.75 -1.18
CA LEU A 20 35.06 -7.15 -1.59
C LEU A 20 36.08 -8.06 -0.91
N ALA A 21 37.25 -7.54 -0.54
CA ALA A 21 38.28 -8.29 0.17
C ALA A 21 37.91 -8.58 1.64
N ASP A 22 37.02 -7.77 2.22
CA ASP A 22 36.53 -7.91 3.60
C ASP A 22 35.29 -8.80 3.72
N LEU A 23 34.67 -9.19 2.60
CA LEU A 23 33.47 -10.04 2.63
C LEU A 23 33.79 -11.45 3.14
N THR A 24 33.04 -11.86 4.17
CA THR A 24 33.06 -13.22 4.73
C THR A 24 31.67 -13.84 4.67
N PHE A 25 31.62 -15.17 4.59
CA PHE A 25 30.36 -15.91 4.63
C PHE A 25 30.12 -16.42 6.05
N ASP A 26 28.95 -16.11 6.60
CA ASP A 26 28.46 -16.69 7.85
C ASP A 26 27.54 -17.88 7.49
N GLU A 27 28.04 -19.10 7.68
CA GLU A 27 27.29 -20.34 7.42
C GLU A 27 26.22 -20.62 8.49
N ASP A 28 26.33 -19.97 9.66
CA ASP A 28 25.38 -20.08 10.76
C ASP A 28 24.29 -18.99 10.71
N ALA A 29 24.33 -18.13 9.69
CA ALA A 29 23.34 -17.07 9.51
C ALA A 29 21.94 -17.67 9.34
N PRO A 30 20.92 -17.13 10.03
CA PRO A 30 19.56 -17.63 9.91
C PRO A 30 19.05 -17.42 8.48
N GLU A 31 18.50 -18.49 7.89
CA GLU A 31 17.90 -18.42 6.56
C GLU A 31 16.69 -17.47 6.58
N PRO A 32 16.61 -16.48 5.67
CA PRO A 32 15.48 -15.58 5.62
C PRO A 32 14.23 -16.34 5.17
N GLU A 33 13.10 -16.07 5.82
CA GLU A 33 11.83 -16.65 5.41
C GLU A 33 11.44 -16.13 4.02
N LEU A 34 11.32 -17.06 3.07
CA LEU A 34 10.88 -16.74 1.72
C LEU A 34 9.36 -16.53 1.70
N PRO A 35 8.84 -15.61 0.86
CA PRO A 35 7.41 -15.43 0.72
C PRO A 35 6.75 -16.73 0.24
N GLY A 36 5.71 -17.17 0.95
CA GLY A 36 4.93 -18.35 0.61
C GLY A 36 4.07 -18.17 -0.66
N PRO A 37 3.47 -19.24 -1.19
CA PRO A 37 2.72 -19.22 -2.45
C PRO A 37 1.52 -18.26 -2.45
N ASP A 38 0.93 -18.02 -1.28
CA ASP A 38 -0.23 -17.11 -1.12
C ASP A 38 0.17 -15.66 -0.88
N THR A 39 1.47 -15.33 -0.96
CA THR A 39 1.94 -13.96 -0.80
C THR A 39 1.38 -13.09 -1.93
N PRO A 40 0.69 -11.98 -1.63
CA PRO A 40 0.13 -11.11 -2.66
C PRO A 40 1.22 -10.57 -3.59
N VAL A 41 1.06 -10.79 -4.90
CA VAL A 41 1.98 -10.28 -5.92
C VAL A 41 1.42 -8.99 -6.51
N THR A 42 2.17 -7.90 -6.39
CA THR A 42 1.85 -6.64 -7.07
C THR A 42 2.63 -6.53 -8.37
N VAL A 43 2.00 -5.99 -9.42
CA VAL A 43 2.65 -5.74 -10.71
C VAL A 43 2.68 -4.25 -11.02
N LEU A 44 3.78 -3.76 -11.59
CA LEU A 44 3.88 -2.38 -12.07
C LEU A 44 3.04 -2.22 -13.35
N ARG A 45 2.21 -1.17 -13.39
CA ARG A 45 1.43 -0.80 -14.57
C ARG A 45 1.60 0.68 -14.88
N THR A 46 2.07 0.97 -16.09
CA THR A 46 2.18 2.35 -16.58
C THR A 46 0.89 2.74 -17.29
N VAL A 47 0.23 3.79 -16.80
CA VAL A 47 -0.99 4.36 -17.40
C VAL A 47 -0.77 5.84 -17.66
N ARG A 48 -1.37 6.37 -18.73
CA ARG A 48 -1.41 7.80 -18.99
C ARG A 48 -2.68 8.39 -18.40
N LEU A 49 -2.52 9.34 -17.49
CA LEU A 49 -3.64 10.05 -16.86
C LEU A 49 -3.63 11.52 -17.31
N PRO A 50 -4.80 12.16 -17.47
CA PRO A 50 -4.88 13.60 -17.62
C PRO A 50 -4.24 14.31 -16.42
N TYR A 51 -3.50 15.39 -16.66
CA TYR A 51 -2.78 16.12 -15.60
C TYR A 51 -3.69 16.55 -14.44
N ALA A 52 -4.88 17.07 -14.76
CA ALA A 52 -5.84 17.49 -13.73
C ALA A 52 -6.33 16.31 -12.86
N MET A 53 -6.38 15.10 -13.42
CA MET A 53 -6.73 13.90 -12.67
C MET A 53 -5.60 13.49 -11.74
N ASP A 54 -4.35 13.46 -12.23
CA ASP A 54 -3.16 13.17 -11.42
C ASP A 54 -3.06 14.10 -10.20
N GLN A 55 -3.24 15.41 -10.41
CA GLN A 55 -3.22 16.40 -9.33
C GLN A 55 -4.31 16.18 -8.29
N ARG A 56 -5.52 15.78 -8.72
CA ARG A 56 -6.62 15.48 -7.80
C ARG A 56 -6.34 14.22 -6.98
N ILE A 57 -5.79 13.18 -7.60
CA ILE A 57 -5.41 11.94 -6.90
C ILE A 57 -4.32 12.24 -5.87
N ARG A 58 -3.32 13.05 -6.23
CA ARG A 58 -2.25 13.44 -5.33
C ARG A 58 -2.78 14.21 -4.12
N ALA A 59 -3.58 15.24 -4.34
CA ALA A 59 -4.16 16.04 -3.26
C ALA A 59 -5.02 15.19 -2.31
N GLU A 60 -5.79 14.23 -2.84
CA GLU A 60 -6.60 13.32 -2.03
C GLU A 60 -5.74 12.33 -1.23
N ALA A 61 -4.67 11.81 -1.83
CA ALA A 61 -3.74 10.91 -1.16
C ALA A 61 -3.02 11.63 0.00
N ASP A 62 -2.58 12.86 -0.24
CA ASP A 62 -1.97 13.73 0.78
C ASP A 62 -2.97 14.03 1.91
N HIS A 63 -4.21 14.35 1.57
CA HIS A 63 -5.28 14.61 2.56
C HIS A 63 -5.53 13.40 3.46
N ARG A 64 -5.44 12.18 2.92
CA ARG A 64 -5.62 10.92 3.65
C ARG A 64 -4.35 10.37 4.29
N GLY A 65 -3.19 11.01 4.07
CA GLY A 65 -1.90 10.54 4.58
C GLY A 65 -1.46 9.18 4.00
N MET A 66 -1.81 8.89 2.75
CA MET A 66 -1.46 7.63 2.07
C MET A 66 -0.71 7.89 0.76
N SER A 67 -0.07 6.85 0.21
CA SER A 67 0.56 6.98 -1.11
C SER A 67 -0.49 7.07 -2.21
N MET A 68 -0.17 7.72 -3.33
CA MET A 68 -1.05 7.74 -4.51
C MET A 68 -1.36 6.32 -5.01
N SER A 69 -0.39 5.40 -4.94
CA SER A 69 -0.58 4.02 -5.38
C SER A 69 -1.55 3.25 -4.49
N ASP A 70 -1.55 3.51 -3.18
CA ASP A 70 -2.51 2.90 -2.25
C ASP A 70 -3.91 3.45 -2.50
N LEU A 71 -4.05 4.76 -2.66
CA LEU A 71 -5.34 5.38 -2.99
C LEU A 71 -5.93 4.83 -4.30
N ILE A 72 -5.10 4.74 -5.34
CA ILE A 72 -5.52 4.17 -6.63
C ILE A 72 -5.93 2.70 -6.47
N ARG A 73 -5.16 1.91 -5.71
CA ARG A 73 -5.49 0.50 -5.46
C ARG A 73 -6.82 0.37 -4.74
N ASP A 74 -7.06 1.16 -3.69
CA ASP A 74 -8.31 1.16 -2.94
C ASP A 74 -9.51 1.49 -3.83
N PHE A 75 -9.40 2.54 -4.64
CA PHE A 75 -10.46 2.89 -5.60
C PHE A 75 -10.73 1.76 -6.60
N LEU A 76 -9.67 1.15 -7.15
CA LEU A 76 -9.82 0.02 -8.06
C LEU A 76 -10.46 -1.19 -7.37
N THR A 77 -10.07 -1.51 -6.13
CA THR A 77 -10.64 -2.62 -5.36
C THR A 77 -12.13 -2.40 -5.09
N ILE A 78 -12.55 -1.19 -4.72
CA ILE A 78 -13.97 -0.86 -4.48
C ILE A 78 -14.77 -1.01 -5.77
N GLU A 79 -14.30 -0.44 -6.88
CA GLU A 79 -15.01 -0.50 -8.16
C GLU A 79 -15.04 -1.93 -8.73
N LEU A 80 -13.97 -2.71 -8.59
CA LEU A 80 -13.96 -4.12 -9.00
C LEU A 80 -14.95 -4.96 -8.17
N ALA A 81 -14.99 -4.76 -6.85
CA ALA A 81 -15.96 -5.45 -6.00
C ALA A 81 -17.42 -5.09 -6.37
N ALA A 82 -17.67 -3.85 -6.78
CA ALA A 82 -18.98 -3.42 -7.24
C ALA A 82 -19.39 -4.06 -8.58
N LEU A 83 -18.44 -4.39 -9.45
CA LEU A 83 -18.70 -5.12 -10.70
C LEU A 83 -19.04 -6.60 -10.47
N ASP A 84 -18.50 -7.20 -9.40
CA ASP A 84 -18.79 -8.59 -9.02
C ASP A 84 -20.18 -8.74 -8.36
N ASP A 85 -20.70 -7.66 -7.76
CA ASP A 85 -21.93 -7.66 -6.95
C ASP A 85 -23.15 -7.09 -7.71
N ASP A 86 -23.31 -7.47 -8.97
CA ASP A 86 -24.45 -7.11 -9.85
C ASP A 86 -25.80 -7.70 -9.38
N THR A 87 -25.91 -8.06 -8.09
CA THR A 87 -27.16 -8.48 -7.45
C THR A 87 -27.87 -7.24 -6.90
N PRO A 88 -29.02 -6.82 -7.49
CA PRO A 88 -29.75 -5.68 -6.96
C PRO A 88 -30.25 -5.97 -5.54
N ILE A 89 -29.74 -5.23 -4.56
CA ILE A 89 -30.23 -5.30 -3.18
C ILE A 89 -31.52 -4.48 -3.02
N SER A 90 -32.46 -5.00 -2.22
CA SER A 90 -33.67 -4.27 -1.86
C SER A 90 -33.35 -3.00 -1.05
N ARG A 91 -34.10 -1.92 -1.28
CA ARG A 91 -34.03 -0.67 -0.49
C ARG A 91 -34.18 -0.91 1.01
N ALA A 92 -34.97 -1.91 1.41
CA ALA A 92 -35.16 -2.27 2.81
C ALA A 92 -33.87 -2.81 3.42
N ASP A 93 -33.14 -3.64 2.68
CA ASP A 93 -31.90 -4.26 3.14
C ASP A 93 -30.75 -3.26 3.12
N ALA A 94 -30.69 -2.38 2.11
CA ALA A 94 -29.79 -1.24 2.10
C ALA A 94 -29.99 -0.35 3.34
N ARG A 95 -31.25 -0.04 3.70
CA ARG A 95 -31.56 0.77 4.90
C ARG A 95 -31.16 0.07 6.19
N ARG A 96 -31.38 -1.25 6.29
CA ARG A 96 -30.97 -2.05 7.45
C ARG A 96 -29.45 -2.08 7.59
N ALA A 97 -28.73 -2.34 6.50
CA ALA A 97 -27.27 -2.37 6.47
C ALA A 97 -26.66 -1.03 6.90
N LEU A 98 -27.15 0.09 6.35
CA LEU A 98 -26.73 1.44 6.74
C LEU A 98 -26.99 1.73 8.24
N THR A 99 -28.16 1.34 8.74
CA THR A 99 -28.51 1.55 10.16
C THR A 99 -27.60 0.72 11.07
N ALA A 100 -27.28 -0.51 10.69
CA ALA A 100 -26.38 -1.38 11.43
C ALA A 100 -24.94 -0.84 11.43
N ALA A 101 -24.44 -0.37 10.28
CA ALA A 101 -23.12 0.25 10.17
C ALA A 101 -23.00 1.50 11.07
N LEU A 102 -23.99 2.38 11.05
CA LEU A 102 -24.03 3.58 11.90
C LEU A 102 -24.09 3.25 13.40
N ALA A 103 -24.82 2.22 13.79
CA ALA A 103 -24.86 1.75 15.17
C ALA A 103 -23.50 1.24 15.65
N ASN A 104 -22.74 0.56 14.78
CA ASN A 104 -21.40 0.06 15.08
C ASN A 104 -20.33 1.16 15.15
N LEU A 105 -20.56 2.32 14.52
CA LEU A 105 -19.68 3.50 14.61
C LEU A 105 -19.96 4.39 15.83
N SER A 106 -21.14 4.25 16.43
CA SER A 106 -21.58 5.05 17.58
C SER A 106 -20.82 4.85 18.91
N PRO A 107 -20.15 3.70 19.22
CA PRO A 107 -19.45 3.56 20.50
C PRO A 107 -18.11 4.30 20.57
N LEU A 108 -17.56 4.82 19.46
CA LEU A 108 -16.25 5.51 19.44
C LEU A 108 -16.30 7.01 19.78
N HIS A 109 -17.49 7.62 19.91
CA HIS A 109 -17.66 9.06 20.19
C HIS A 109 -18.10 9.40 21.63
N ARG A 110 -18.22 8.41 22.54
CA ARG A 110 -18.52 8.71 23.95
C ARG A 110 -17.23 9.02 24.71
N ASN A 111 -16.74 10.24 24.56
CA ASN A 111 -15.64 10.77 25.38
C ASN A 111 -16.07 10.78 26.88
N PRO A 112 -15.30 10.21 27.82
CA PRO A 112 -15.55 10.38 29.25
C PRO A 112 -15.19 11.81 29.66
N ALA A 113 -16.06 12.42 30.46
CA ALA A 113 -15.85 13.72 31.11
C ALA A 113 -14.80 13.64 32.22
#